data_AF-A0A165EB41-F1
#
_entry.id   AF-A0A165EB41-F1
#
_cell.length_a   1.000
_cell.length_b   1.000
_cell.length_c   1.000
_cell.angle_alpha   90.00
_cell.angle_beta   90.00
_cell.angle_gamma   90.00
#
_symmetry.space_group_name_H-M   'P 1'
#
loop_
_entity.id
_entity.type
_entity.pdbx_description
1 polymer ?
#
loop_
_entity_poly.entity_id
_entity_poly.type
_entity_poly.pdbx_seq_one_letter_code
_entity_poly.pdbx_strand_id
1 'polypeptide(L)'
;MSFVFNCRHLKSLLLSAGRNHQFTNTLARTLSTAATLHPDLYRVGSATSPEFDQVRTMDIPVVGGMVLPENGGVSTFATTVPGWDASRTWRMASSSLGSGLRAVNDHGSHWLIRPEMPMSLQAFVGKLQELNSQAVKDTGPCESSEELRFRIQPDFAIESDLDKAGRFVYHALATVVHQRLEIKNWDDNDYAYIAVLARGLRRGDLALSSLRWDADSGQHWTKEMAMAAQAVQVYMDYDLSQAEGNEDDEADAHNDIAMLTAVLHLDSPRNVLSALSSCG
;
A
#
# COMPACT_ATOMS: atom_id res chain seq x y z
N MET A 1 12.30 -13.09 -52.85
CA MET A 1 11.47 -11.88 -52.70
C MET A 1 12.18 -10.98 -51.69
N SER A 2 12.83 -9.93 -52.15
CA SER A 2 13.72 -9.09 -51.34
C SER A 2 13.05 -7.74 -51.09
N PHE A 3 12.80 -7.41 -49.82
CA PHE A 3 12.26 -6.12 -49.42
C PHE A 3 13.40 -5.11 -49.27
N VAL A 4 13.33 -4.04 -50.08
CA VAL A 4 14.21 -2.88 -50.03
C VAL A 4 13.51 -1.81 -49.19
N PHE A 5 14.06 -1.49 -48.01
CA PHE A 5 13.60 -0.36 -47.20
C PHE A 5 14.22 0.94 -47.71
N ASN A 6 13.35 1.88 -48.08
CA ASN A 6 13.72 3.18 -48.64
C ASN A 6 13.55 4.25 -47.53
N CYS A 7 14.66 4.63 -46.88
CA CYS A 7 14.71 5.76 -45.97
C CYS A 7 14.74 7.07 -46.77
N ARG A 8 13.68 7.89 -46.69
CA ARG A 8 13.70 9.28 -47.15
C ARG A 8 13.41 10.25 -46.01
N HIS A 9 14.30 11.22 -45.95
CA HIS A 9 14.30 12.44 -45.16
C HIS A 9 12.96 13.19 -45.14
N LEU A 10 12.58 13.65 -43.95
CA LEU A 10 11.81 14.87 -43.75
C LEU A 10 12.50 15.71 -42.67
N LYS A 11 13.25 16.72 -43.10
CA LYS A 11 13.66 17.89 -42.32
C LYS A 11 12.66 19.02 -42.62
N SER A 12 12.00 19.54 -41.60
CA SER A 12 11.40 20.88 -41.55
C SER A 12 11.10 21.17 -40.08
N LEU A 13 11.94 21.92 -39.36
CA LEU A 13 11.83 23.37 -39.17
C LEU A 13 10.39 23.84 -38.96
N LEU A 14 10.05 24.11 -37.70
CA LEU A 14 9.22 25.24 -37.30
C LEU A 14 9.61 25.65 -35.87
N LEU A 15 10.17 26.86 -35.78
CA LEU A 15 10.24 27.66 -34.56
C LEU A 15 8.83 27.98 -34.08
N SER A 16 8.57 27.87 -32.77
CA SER A 16 7.57 28.73 -32.12
C SER A 16 7.76 28.78 -30.61
N ALA A 17 7.99 30.02 -30.15
CA ALA A 17 7.58 30.63 -28.89
C ALA A 17 7.74 29.85 -27.57
N GLY A 18 8.72 30.32 -26.78
CA GLY A 18 8.78 30.04 -25.36
C GLY A 18 7.55 30.55 -24.59
N ARG A 19 7.15 29.75 -23.61
CA ARG A 19 6.42 30.20 -22.41
C ARG A 19 7.04 29.50 -21.21
N ASN A 20 7.96 30.19 -20.56
CA ASN A 20 8.39 29.87 -19.21
C ASN A 20 7.22 30.14 -18.26
N HIS A 21 6.43 29.12 -17.94
CA HIS A 21 5.59 29.15 -16.75
C HIS A 21 6.43 28.66 -15.57
N GLN A 22 7.20 29.59 -15.00
CA GLN A 22 7.65 29.47 -13.61
C GLN A 22 6.42 29.59 -12.72
N PHE A 23 5.82 28.45 -12.35
CA PHE A 23 4.88 28.39 -11.24
C PHE A 23 5.67 28.51 -9.93
N THR A 24 5.86 29.74 -9.45
CA THR A 24 6.23 29.97 -8.05
C THR A 24 4.97 29.84 -7.19
N ASN A 25 4.60 28.61 -6.81
CA ASN A 25 3.68 28.38 -5.72
C ASN A 25 4.43 28.51 -4.39
N THR A 26 4.79 29.75 -4.03
CA THR A 26 5.24 30.08 -2.68
C THR A 26 4.08 30.70 -1.92
N LEU A 27 3.06 29.88 -1.61
CA LEU A 27 2.14 30.20 -0.54
C LEU A 27 2.78 29.70 0.75
N ALA A 28 3.42 30.64 1.45
CA ALA A 28 3.81 30.47 2.83
C ALA A 28 2.56 30.13 3.65
N ARG A 29 2.42 28.85 3.99
CA ARG A 29 1.40 28.31 4.87
C ARG A 29 1.77 28.74 6.29
N THR A 30 1.24 29.88 6.73
CA THR A 30 1.19 30.22 8.17
C THR A 30 0.22 29.24 8.84
N LEU A 31 0.72 28.06 9.19
CA LEU A 31 -0.02 27.11 10.01
C LEU A 31 0.09 27.54 11.46
N SER A 32 -1.04 28.03 11.97
CA SER A 32 -1.40 27.98 13.38
C SER A 32 -1.01 26.63 13.97
N THR A 33 -0.15 26.62 14.99
CA THR A 33 0.15 25.49 15.87
C THR A 33 -1.08 25.13 16.70
N ALA A 34 -2.12 24.61 16.05
CA ALA A 34 -3.08 23.76 16.73
C ALA A 34 -2.30 22.49 17.10
N ALA A 35 -2.16 22.23 18.40
CA ALA A 35 -1.60 20.98 18.89
C ALA A 35 -2.32 19.84 18.17
N THR A 36 -1.59 19.17 17.27
CA THR A 36 -2.14 18.11 16.43
C THR A 36 -2.42 16.97 17.39
N LEU A 37 -3.68 16.81 17.78
CA LEU A 37 -4.09 15.73 18.66
C LEU A 37 -3.79 14.43 17.91
N HIS A 38 -2.70 13.77 18.27
CA HIS A 38 -2.38 12.48 17.69
C HIS A 38 -3.42 11.48 18.19
N PRO A 39 -4.04 10.67 17.30
CA PRO A 39 -5.08 9.73 17.70
C PRO A 39 -4.48 8.58 18.52
N ASP A 40 -5.34 7.84 19.19
CA ASP A 40 -5.00 6.48 19.61
C ASP A 40 -4.74 5.60 18.37
N LEU A 41 -3.82 4.66 18.50
CA LEU A 41 -3.41 3.74 17.46
C LEU A 41 -3.92 2.33 17.79
N TYR A 42 -4.64 1.75 16.85
CA TYR A 42 -5.26 0.44 16.94
C TYR A 42 -4.57 -0.55 16.00
N ARG A 43 -4.43 -1.81 16.43
CA ARG A 43 -3.85 -2.91 15.64
C ARG A 43 -4.40 -4.25 16.14
N VAL A 44 -4.54 -5.24 15.24
CA VAL A 44 -4.77 -6.64 15.61
C VAL A 44 -3.45 -7.32 15.91
N GLY A 45 -3.37 -8.02 17.02
CA GLY A 45 -2.25 -8.90 17.36
C GLY A 45 -2.72 -10.30 17.68
N SER A 46 -2.12 -10.92 18.69
CA SER A 46 -2.58 -12.17 19.28
C SER A 46 -3.41 -11.93 20.55
N ALA A 47 -3.87 -13.02 21.16
CA ALA A 47 -4.60 -12.96 22.43
C ALA A 47 -3.75 -12.40 23.59
N THR A 48 -2.42 -12.34 23.45
CA THR A 48 -1.49 -11.99 24.53
C THR A 48 -0.53 -10.85 24.17
N SER A 49 -0.45 -10.42 22.91
CA SER A 49 0.44 -9.33 22.48
C SER A 49 -0.16 -8.55 21.30
N PRO A 50 0.12 -7.24 21.16
CA PRO A 50 -0.20 -6.47 19.96
C PRO A 50 0.76 -6.72 18.78
N GLU A 51 1.90 -7.37 19.03
CA GLU A 51 2.85 -7.83 17.99
C GLU A 51 3.42 -6.70 17.12
N PHE A 52 3.75 -5.55 17.71
CA PHE A 52 4.41 -4.46 16.99
C PHE A 52 5.80 -4.85 16.48
N ASP A 53 6.47 -5.77 17.17
CA ASP A 53 7.82 -6.24 16.88
C ASP A 53 7.88 -7.32 15.78
N GLN A 54 6.74 -7.80 15.27
CA GLN A 54 6.69 -8.73 14.14
C GLN A 54 6.88 -8.02 12.79
N VAL A 55 7.99 -7.29 12.65
CA VAL A 55 8.34 -6.56 11.43
C VAL A 55 8.81 -7.54 10.34
N ARG A 56 8.13 -7.52 9.20
CA ARG A 56 8.52 -8.30 8.01
C ARG A 56 9.27 -7.43 7.03
N THR A 57 9.99 -8.09 6.12
CA THR A 57 10.69 -7.44 5.01
C THR A 57 9.78 -6.55 4.17
N MET A 58 8.49 -6.86 4.04
CA MET A 58 7.52 -6.06 3.28
C MET A 58 7.00 -4.82 4.04
N ASP A 59 7.13 -4.79 5.37
CA ASP A 59 6.65 -3.67 6.17
C ASP A 59 7.58 -2.46 6.03
N ILE A 60 8.88 -2.70 5.87
CA ILE A 60 9.90 -1.65 5.72
C ILE A 60 11.14 -2.20 5.00
N PRO A 61 11.65 -1.55 3.94
CA PRO A 61 12.85 -2.01 3.26
C PRO A 61 14.08 -1.87 4.14
N VAL A 62 14.99 -2.83 4.02
CA VAL A 62 16.32 -2.77 4.62
C VAL A 62 17.33 -2.45 3.51
N VAL A 63 17.96 -1.29 3.61
CA VAL A 63 18.93 -0.78 2.63
C VAL A 63 20.28 -0.64 3.31
N GLY A 64 21.27 -1.40 2.85
CA GLY A 64 22.61 -1.37 3.46
C GLY A 64 22.59 -1.73 4.96
N GLY A 65 21.67 -2.60 5.38
CA GLY A 65 21.49 -3.01 6.78
C GLY A 65 20.67 -2.03 7.64
N MET A 66 20.13 -0.96 7.04
CA MET A 66 19.40 0.10 7.74
C MET A 66 17.95 0.17 7.26
N VAL A 67 17.03 0.46 8.18
CA VAL A 67 15.66 0.87 7.87
C VAL A 67 15.58 2.39 7.80
N LEU A 68 14.85 2.91 6.80
CA LEU A 68 14.75 4.35 6.52
C LEU A 68 13.38 4.91 6.97
N PRO A 69 13.32 6.13 7.52
CA PRO A 69 12.09 6.74 8.05
C PRO A 69 10.92 6.93 7.09
N GLU A 70 11.13 6.86 5.77
CA GLU A 70 10.13 7.24 4.76
C GLU A 70 9.57 6.08 3.96
N ASN A 71 10.06 4.85 4.13
CA ASN A 71 9.82 3.78 3.17
C ASN A 71 8.90 2.68 3.68
N GLY A 72 8.30 2.86 4.86
CA GLY A 72 7.41 1.88 5.46
C GLY A 72 7.31 2.02 6.97
N GLY A 73 6.81 0.97 7.61
CA GLY A 73 6.57 0.91 9.04
C GLY A 73 5.52 -0.14 9.41
N VAL A 74 5.25 -0.24 10.70
CA VAL A 74 4.20 -1.12 11.22
C VAL A 74 2.85 -0.43 11.08
N SER A 75 1.90 -1.15 10.48
CA SER A 75 0.55 -0.64 10.22
C SER A 75 -0.26 -0.56 11.51
N THR A 76 -0.88 0.60 11.71
CA THR A 76 -1.84 0.91 12.78
C THR A 76 -2.96 1.77 12.21
N PHE A 77 -4.02 1.97 12.99
CA PHE A 77 -5.22 2.66 12.54
C PHE A 77 -5.72 3.62 13.61
N ALA A 78 -6.34 4.74 13.21
CA ALA A 78 -6.92 5.70 14.15
C ALA A 78 -8.20 5.20 14.85
N THR A 79 -8.79 4.13 14.31
CA THR A 79 -9.99 3.46 14.81
C THR A 79 -9.86 1.96 14.59
N THR A 80 -10.66 1.16 15.30
CA THR A 80 -10.82 -0.26 14.97
C THR A 80 -11.35 -0.43 13.55
N VAL A 81 -10.93 -1.49 12.88
CA VAL A 81 -11.37 -1.79 11.52
C VAL A 81 -12.48 -2.84 11.56
N PRO A 82 -13.55 -2.65 10.77
CA PRO A 82 -14.57 -3.65 10.68
C PRO A 82 -14.05 -5.06 10.33
N GLY A 83 -14.36 -6.05 11.18
CA GLY A 83 -14.11 -7.48 10.98
C GLY A 83 -13.01 -8.00 11.89
N TRP A 84 -12.31 -7.09 12.59
CA TRP A 84 -11.30 -7.45 13.58
C TRP A 84 -11.91 -8.16 14.79
N ASP A 85 -11.21 -9.18 15.26
CA ASP A 85 -11.53 -9.84 16.53
C ASP A 85 -11.20 -8.90 17.69
N ALA A 86 -12.24 -8.43 18.39
CA ALA A 86 -12.11 -7.56 19.54
C ALA A 86 -11.20 -8.16 20.64
N SER A 87 -11.18 -9.49 20.80
CA SER A 87 -10.34 -10.16 21.81
C SER A 87 -8.84 -10.10 21.52
N ARG A 88 -8.49 -9.77 20.27
CA ARG A 88 -7.15 -9.63 19.71
C ARG A 88 -6.82 -8.20 19.27
N THR A 89 -7.72 -7.26 19.53
CA THR A 89 -7.53 -5.85 19.15
C THR A 89 -6.84 -5.11 20.30
N TRP A 90 -5.79 -4.38 19.96
CA TRP A 90 -4.98 -3.63 20.90
C TRP A 90 -4.98 -2.15 20.55
N ARG A 91 -4.89 -1.31 21.58
CA ARG A 91 -4.88 0.15 21.49
C ARG A 91 -3.67 0.71 22.24
N MET A 92 -3.06 1.74 21.70
CA MET A 92 -2.00 2.50 22.36
C MET A 92 -2.17 4.00 22.08
N ALA A 93 -1.78 4.85 23.03
CA ALA A 93 -1.69 6.28 22.77
C ALA A 93 -0.47 6.56 21.88
N SER A 94 -0.63 7.32 20.82
CA SER A 94 0.49 7.74 19.95
C SER A 94 1.57 8.56 20.67
N SER A 95 1.25 9.21 21.80
CA SER A 95 2.21 9.87 22.67
C SER A 95 3.15 8.90 23.41
N SER A 96 2.86 7.60 23.39
CA SER A 96 3.64 6.53 24.03
C SER A 96 4.76 5.94 23.18
N LEU A 97 4.98 6.44 21.95
CA LEU A 97 5.96 5.86 21.02
C LEU A 97 7.42 5.90 21.50
N GLY A 98 7.72 6.74 22.50
CA GLY A 98 9.09 6.92 23.00
C GLY A 98 10.00 7.62 21.99
N SER A 99 11.31 7.58 22.23
CA SER A 99 12.30 8.23 21.35
C SER A 99 12.67 7.36 20.15
N GLY A 100 12.84 7.97 18.98
CA GLY A 100 13.31 7.28 17.76
C GLY A 100 12.22 6.58 16.95
N LEU A 101 10.96 6.64 17.38
CA LEU A 101 9.79 6.22 16.62
C LEU A 101 8.84 7.41 16.43
N ARG A 102 8.09 7.39 15.34
CA ARG A 102 7.01 8.37 15.09
C ARG A 102 5.82 7.71 14.42
N ALA A 103 4.62 8.21 14.72
CA ALA A 103 3.39 7.86 14.01
C ALA A 103 3.16 8.86 12.89
N VAL A 104 2.92 8.37 11.68
CA VAL A 104 2.60 9.20 10.51
C VAL A 104 1.33 8.70 9.85
N ASN A 105 0.39 9.61 9.62
CA ASN A 105 -0.78 9.35 8.81
C ASN A 105 -0.33 9.33 7.34
N ASP A 106 -0.35 8.15 6.73
CA ASP A 106 -0.08 7.96 5.31
C ASP A 106 -1.39 8.01 4.50
N HIS A 107 -2.46 7.35 4.97
CA HIS A 107 -3.72 7.26 4.23
C HIS A 107 -4.97 7.27 5.13
N GLY A 108 -5.65 8.41 5.23
CA GLY A 108 -6.97 8.51 5.87
C GLY A 108 -6.95 8.09 7.34
N SER A 109 -7.46 6.90 7.66
CA SER A 109 -7.44 6.33 9.02
C SER A 109 -6.25 5.42 9.29
N HIS A 110 -5.41 5.10 8.29
CA HIS A 110 -4.20 4.31 8.47
C HIS A 110 -3.04 5.19 8.93
N TRP A 111 -2.20 4.62 9.79
CA TRP A 111 -1.04 5.25 10.38
C TRP A 111 0.12 4.26 10.39
N LEU A 112 1.31 4.74 10.07
CA LEU A 112 2.55 3.99 10.15
C LEU A 112 3.32 4.36 11.41
N ILE A 113 3.69 3.36 12.20
CA ILE A 113 4.78 3.50 13.19
C ILE A 113 6.09 3.19 12.46
N ARG A 114 6.94 4.21 12.35
CA ARG A 114 8.18 4.14 11.57
C ARG A 114 9.35 4.75 12.33
N PRO A 115 10.61 4.41 11.99
CA PRO A 115 11.75 5.02 12.65
C PRO A 115 11.76 6.53 12.37
N GLU A 116 12.19 7.32 13.35
CA GLU A 116 12.34 8.77 13.19
C GLU A 116 13.62 9.12 12.41
N MET A 117 14.67 8.33 12.62
CA MET A 117 15.98 8.45 11.98
C MET A 117 16.44 7.07 11.47
N PRO A 118 17.30 7.00 10.44
CA PRO A 118 17.86 5.73 9.99
C PRO A 118 18.46 4.91 11.14
N MET A 119 18.07 3.65 11.26
CA MET A 119 18.58 2.73 12.29
C MET A 119 18.65 1.30 11.74
N SER A 120 19.36 0.39 12.43
CA SER A 120 19.36 -1.01 12.03
C SER A 120 17.96 -1.63 12.24
N LEU A 121 17.64 -2.68 11.46
CA LEU A 121 16.38 -3.41 11.65
C LEU A 121 16.25 -3.92 13.09
N GLN A 122 17.33 -4.43 13.68
CA GLN A 122 17.34 -4.91 15.07
C GLN A 122 17.00 -3.80 16.08
N ALA A 123 17.57 -2.60 15.91
CA ALA A 123 17.27 -1.47 16.78
C ALA A 123 15.81 -1.02 16.63
N PHE A 124 15.28 -1.04 15.42
CA PHE A 124 13.87 -0.74 15.15
C PHE A 124 12.93 -1.75 15.81
N VAL A 125 13.18 -3.04 15.64
CA VAL A 125 12.42 -4.12 16.30
C VAL A 125 12.49 -4.01 17.82
N GLY A 126 13.66 -3.74 18.39
CA GLY A 126 13.81 -3.52 19.83
C GLY A 126 12.94 -2.39 20.37
N LYS A 127 12.86 -1.26 19.65
CA LYS A 127 11.96 -0.14 20.02
C LYS A 127 10.48 -0.52 19.91
N LEU A 128 10.10 -1.29 18.90
CA LEU A 128 8.72 -1.76 18.75
C LEU A 128 8.34 -2.76 19.84
N GLN A 129 9.29 -3.59 20.29
CA GLN A 129 9.09 -4.52 21.41
C GLN A 129 8.77 -3.78 22.72
N GLU A 130 9.39 -2.63 22.97
CA GLU A 130 9.06 -1.77 24.11
C GLU A 130 7.59 -1.30 24.05
N LEU A 131 7.05 -1.01 22.86
CA LEU A 131 5.65 -0.60 22.67
C LEU A 131 4.65 -1.69 23.03
N ASN A 132 5.01 -2.98 22.88
CA ASN A 132 4.09 -4.08 23.22
C ASN A 132 3.61 -4.00 24.68
N SER A 133 4.47 -3.53 25.59
CA SER A 133 4.13 -3.36 27.01
C SER A 133 3.26 -2.13 27.31
N GLN A 134 3.16 -1.19 26.37
CA GLN A 134 2.43 0.06 26.52
C GLN A 134 1.02 -0.03 25.92
N ALA A 135 0.78 -1.01 25.05
CA ALA A 135 -0.53 -1.25 24.49
C ALA A 135 -1.43 -1.97 25.49
N VAL A 136 -2.71 -1.63 25.43
CA VAL A 136 -3.77 -2.27 26.22
C VAL A 136 -4.75 -2.93 25.27
N LYS A 137 -5.39 -4.02 25.72
CA LYS A 137 -6.50 -4.60 24.95
C LYS A 137 -7.61 -3.58 24.80
N ASP A 138 -8.15 -3.46 23.60
CA ASP A 138 -9.33 -2.66 23.38
C ASP A 138 -10.56 -3.44 23.88
N THR A 139 -11.21 -2.91 24.90
CA THR A 139 -12.45 -3.49 25.45
C THR A 139 -13.69 -2.78 24.90
N GLY A 140 -13.58 -2.18 23.72
CA GLY A 140 -14.65 -1.44 23.07
C GLY A 140 -15.94 -2.28 22.92
N PRO A 141 -17.09 -1.63 22.65
CA PRO A 141 -18.32 -2.36 22.43
C PRO A 141 -18.13 -3.34 21.28
N CYS A 142 -18.44 -4.62 21.54
CA CYS A 142 -18.46 -5.66 20.53
C CYS A 142 -19.61 -5.36 19.56
N GLU A 143 -19.34 -4.60 18.50
CA GLU A 143 -20.30 -4.40 17.42
C GLU A 143 -20.53 -5.75 16.72
N SER A 144 -21.80 -6.08 16.45
CA SER A 144 -22.16 -7.39 15.91
C SER A 144 -21.63 -7.57 14.48
N SER A 145 -21.09 -8.75 14.17
CA SER A 145 -20.46 -9.09 12.87
C SER A 145 -21.34 -8.83 11.63
N GLU A 146 -22.66 -8.72 11.76
CA GLU A 146 -23.59 -8.51 10.64
C GLU A 146 -23.62 -7.04 10.17
N GLU A 147 -23.59 -6.06 11.09
CA GLU A 147 -23.53 -4.63 10.72
C GLU A 147 -22.22 -4.27 10.01
N LEU A 148 -21.15 -4.98 10.37
CA LEU A 148 -19.82 -4.79 9.80
C LEU A 148 -19.73 -5.23 8.33
N ARG A 149 -20.39 -6.35 7.96
CA ARG A 149 -20.41 -6.85 6.57
C ARG A 149 -21.13 -5.89 5.62
N PHE A 150 -22.11 -5.13 6.11
CA PHE A 150 -22.86 -4.16 5.30
C PHE A 150 -22.06 -2.89 4.97
N ARG A 151 -21.05 -2.52 5.77
CA ARG A 151 -20.21 -1.32 5.54
C ARG A 151 -19.04 -1.54 4.57
N ILE A 152 -18.63 -2.80 4.40
CA ILE A 152 -17.63 -3.21 3.40
C ILE A 152 -18.37 -3.80 2.18
N GLN A 153 -19.49 -3.22 1.78
CA GLN A 153 -19.93 -3.41 0.40
C GLN A 153 -19.19 -2.39 -0.45
N PRO A 154 -18.38 -2.86 -1.40
CA PRO A 154 -17.78 -1.98 -2.38
C PRO A 154 -18.95 -1.41 -3.17
N ASP A 155 -19.19 -0.13 -3.00
CA ASP A 155 -20.11 0.60 -3.86
C ASP A 155 -19.47 0.65 -5.25
N PHE A 156 -19.58 -0.46 -5.98
CA PHE A 156 -19.10 -0.64 -7.36
C PHE A 156 -19.92 0.20 -8.34
N ALA A 157 -21.03 0.80 -7.87
CA ALA A 157 -21.95 1.59 -8.68
C ALA A 157 -21.57 3.09 -8.76
N ILE A 158 -20.57 3.55 -8.02
CA ILE A 158 -20.07 4.92 -8.17
C ILE A 158 -19.10 4.94 -9.35
N GLU A 159 -19.47 5.67 -10.41
CA GLU A 159 -18.56 6.08 -11.49
C GLU A 159 -17.31 6.71 -10.87
N SER A 160 -16.25 5.91 -10.70
CA SER A 160 -14.98 6.42 -10.23
C SER A 160 -14.32 7.17 -11.38
N ASP A 161 -13.79 8.37 -11.12
CA ASP A 161 -12.94 9.13 -12.05
C ASP A 161 -11.58 8.44 -12.36
N LEU A 162 -11.41 7.18 -11.93
CA LEU A 162 -10.26 6.36 -12.27
C LEU A 162 -10.17 6.17 -13.79
N ASP A 163 -8.96 6.34 -14.30
CA ASP A 163 -8.60 5.88 -15.64
C ASP A 163 -8.67 4.34 -15.71
N LYS A 164 -8.54 3.79 -16.93
CA LYS A 164 -8.61 2.34 -17.15
C LYS A 164 -7.65 1.59 -16.23
N ALA A 165 -6.38 2.03 -16.15
CA ALA A 165 -5.36 1.38 -15.34
C ALA A 165 -5.67 1.40 -13.84
N GLY A 166 -6.15 2.52 -13.32
CA GLY A 166 -6.56 2.68 -11.94
C GLY A 166 -7.72 1.76 -11.57
N ARG A 167 -8.68 1.55 -12.49
CA ARG A 167 -9.80 0.61 -12.27
C ARG A 167 -9.33 -0.83 -12.16
N PHE A 168 -8.37 -1.26 -12.98
CA PHE A 168 -7.79 -2.61 -12.89
C PHE A 168 -7.14 -2.85 -11.53
N VAL A 169 -6.26 -1.94 -11.10
CA VAL A 169 -5.59 -2.08 -9.81
C VAL A 169 -6.59 -1.99 -8.65
N TYR A 170 -7.54 -1.05 -8.70
CA TYR A 170 -8.62 -0.97 -7.71
C TYR A 170 -9.41 -2.28 -7.61
N HIS A 171 -9.82 -2.85 -8.74
CA HIS A 171 -10.57 -4.11 -8.80
C HIS A 171 -9.78 -5.24 -8.17
N ALA A 172 -8.51 -5.42 -8.56
CA ALA A 172 -7.64 -6.45 -8.00
C ALA A 172 -7.51 -6.33 -6.46
N LEU A 173 -7.19 -5.14 -5.95
CA LEU A 173 -7.06 -4.89 -4.50
C LEU A 173 -8.40 -5.11 -3.77
N ALA A 174 -9.50 -4.65 -4.35
CA ALA A 174 -10.83 -4.84 -3.78
C ALA A 174 -11.16 -6.33 -3.71
N THR A 175 -10.94 -7.10 -4.77
CA THR A 175 -11.23 -8.54 -4.82
C THR A 175 -10.44 -9.31 -3.76
N VAL A 176 -9.14 -9.02 -3.59
CA VAL A 176 -8.31 -9.62 -2.53
C VAL A 176 -8.92 -9.42 -1.14
N VAL A 177 -9.39 -8.20 -0.84
CA VAL A 177 -10.01 -7.87 0.45
C VAL A 177 -11.36 -8.56 0.63
N HIS A 178 -12.24 -8.51 -0.37
CA HIS A 178 -13.61 -9.02 -0.27
C HIS A 178 -13.64 -10.55 -0.22
N GLN A 179 -12.84 -11.20 -1.06
CA GLN A 179 -12.75 -12.66 -1.11
C GLN A 179 -11.79 -13.23 -0.05
N ARG A 180 -11.07 -12.36 0.68
CA ARG A 180 -10.02 -12.77 1.64
C ARG A 180 -9.05 -13.78 1.01
N LEU A 181 -8.59 -13.48 -0.21
CA LEU A 181 -7.64 -14.34 -0.93
C LEU A 181 -6.38 -14.51 -0.10
N GLU A 182 -5.99 -15.75 0.18
CA GLU A 182 -4.90 -16.05 1.10
C GLU A 182 -3.55 -15.55 0.56
N ILE A 183 -2.86 -14.71 1.35
CA ILE A 183 -1.49 -14.29 1.08
C ILE A 183 -0.61 -14.72 2.24
N LYS A 184 0.49 -15.41 1.92
CA LYS A 184 1.37 -16.00 2.93
C LYS A 184 1.89 -14.93 3.90
N ASN A 185 1.79 -15.23 5.20
CA ASN A 185 2.22 -14.36 6.31
C ASN A 185 1.44 -13.04 6.44
N TRP A 186 0.27 -12.90 5.81
CA TRP A 186 -0.60 -11.76 6.02
C TRP A 186 -1.55 -11.95 7.20
N ASP A 187 -1.85 -10.85 7.87
CA ASP A 187 -2.80 -10.77 8.99
C ASP A 187 -3.96 -9.81 8.68
N ASP A 188 -4.87 -9.61 9.64
CA ASP A 188 -6.02 -8.71 9.49
C ASP A 188 -5.64 -7.22 9.33
N ASN A 189 -4.46 -6.81 9.76
CA ASN A 189 -3.97 -5.45 9.54
C ASN A 189 -3.58 -5.25 8.07
N ASP A 190 -3.05 -6.29 7.42
CA ASP A 190 -2.66 -6.24 6.03
C ASP A 190 -3.86 -6.09 5.09
N TYR A 191 -4.90 -6.91 5.27
CA TYR A 191 -6.15 -6.77 4.52
C TYR A 191 -6.82 -5.43 4.79
N ALA A 192 -6.79 -4.95 6.04
CA ALA A 192 -7.29 -3.63 6.37
C ALA A 192 -6.51 -2.52 5.65
N TYR A 193 -5.19 -2.66 5.51
CA TYR A 193 -4.37 -1.70 4.78
C TYR A 193 -4.65 -1.75 3.28
N ILE A 194 -4.78 -2.93 2.67
CA ILE A 194 -5.18 -3.04 1.26
C ILE A 194 -6.55 -2.40 1.01
N ALA A 195 -7.49 -2.55 1.94
CA ALA A 195 -8.80 -1.89 1.85
C ALA A 195 -8.67 -0.35 1.86
N VAL A 196 -7.72 0.19 2.63
CA VAL A 196 -7.38 1.62 2.64
C VAL A 196 -6.78 2.04 1.31
N LEU A 197 -5.82 1.29 0.75
CA LEU A 197 -5.21 1.60 -0.55
C LEU A 197 -6.24 1.57 -1.69
N ALA A 198 -7.10 0.54 -1.74
CA ALA A 198 -8.16 0.43 -2.73
C ALA A 198 -9.13 1.63 -2.64
N ARG A 199 -9.53 2.01 -1.43
CA ARG A 199 -10.39 3.21 -1.21
C ARG A 199 -9.67 4.49 -1.62
N GLY A 200 -8.38 4.61 -1.32
CA GLY A 200 -7.54 5.75 -1.70
C GLY A 200 -7.48 5.92 -3.21
N LEU A 201 -7.27 4.83 -3.97
CA LEU A 201 -7.32 4.85 -5.43
C LEU A 201 -8.69 5.34 -5.91
N ARG A 202 -9.77 4.70 -5.43
CA ARG A 202 -11.14 5.04 -5.85
C ARG A 202 -11.50 6.52 -5.64
N ARG A 203 -11.00 7.13 -4.56
CA ARG A 203 -11.28 8.53 -4.21
C ARG A 203 -10.32 9.53 -4.86
N GLY A 204 -9.25 9.05 -5.49
CA GLY A 204 -8.16 9.88 -6.00
C GLY A 204 -7.22 10.41 -4.91
N ASP A 205 -7.34 9.92 -3.67
CA ASP A 205 -6.45 10.27 -2.56
C ASP A 205 -5.07 9.59 -2.69
N LEU A 206 -5.01 8.47 -3.41
CA LEU A 206 -3.80 7.71 -3.71
C LEU A 206 -3.55 7.72 -5.23
N ALA A 207 -2.41 8.25 -5.65
CA ALA A 207 -2.02 8.24 -7.05
C ALA A 207 -1.51 6.86 -7.47
N LEU A 208 -2.00 6.32 -8.59
CA LEU A 208 -1.52 5.04 -9.12
C LEU A 208 -0.01 5.00 -9.33
N SER A 209 0.62 6.12 -9.70
CA SER A 209 2.07 6.22 -9.87
C SER A 209 2.86 5.93 -8.58
N SER A 210 2.27 6.15 -7.40
CA SER A 210 2.91 5.84 -6.12
C SER A 210 2.97 4.33 -5.82
N LEU A 211 2.19 3.52 -6.54
CA LEU A 211 2.20 2.05 -6.43
C LEU A 211 3.15 1.38 -7.43
N ARG A 212 3.70 2.15 -8.37
CA ARG A 212 4.61 1.63 -9.39
C ARG A 212 6.03 1.64 -8.84
N TRP A 213 6.71 0.50 -8.94
CA TRP A 213 8.14 0.48 -8.66
C TRP A 213 8.95 0.74 -9.92
N ASP A 214 9.90 1.66 -9.81
CA ASP A 214 10.93 1.91 -10.81
C ASP A 214 12.31 1.62 -10.19
N ALA A 215 12.87 0.45 -10.50
CA ALA A 215 14.17 0.03 -10.01
C ALA A 215 15.34 0.88 -10.51
N ASP A 216 15.15 1.65 -11.60
CA ASP A 216 16.18 2.49 -12.20
C ASP A 216 16.13 3.93 -11.68
N SER A 217 15.04 4.32 -11.01
CA SER A 217 14.91 5.64 -10.36
C SER A 217 15.90 5.87 -9.20
N GLY A 218 16.54 4.81 -8.70
CA GLY A 218 17.33 4.83 -7.48
C GLY A 218 16.48 4.92 -6.20
N GLN A 219 15.15 4.99 -6.32
CA GLN A 219 14.24 4.93 -5.18
C GLN A 219 14.07 3.48 -4.72
N HIS A 220 14.02 3.30 -3.41
CA HIS A 220 13.63 2.04 -2.82
C HIS A 220 12.11 1.88 -2.88
N TRP A 221 11.65 0.65 -2.89
CA TRP A 221 10.23 0.36 -2.82
C TRP A 221 9.65 0.86 -1.47
N THR A 222 8.37 1.21 -1.45
CA THR A 222 7.63 1.57 -0.22
C THR A 222 6.69 0.43 0.19
N LYS A 223 6.24 0.45 1.45
CA LYS A 223 5.25 -0.52 1.93
C LYS A 223 4.01 -0.59 1.03
N GLU A 224 3.48 0.54 0.56
CA GLU A 224 2.35 0.58 -0.39
C GLU A 224 2.64 -0.24 -1.64
N MET A 225 3.81 -0.04 -2.27
CA MET A 225 4.22 -0.75 -3.48
C MET A 225 4.32 -2.25 -3.23
N ALA A 226 4.99 -2.65 -2.13
CA ALA A 226 5.18 -4.05 -1.77
C ALA A 226 3.84 -4.76 -1.50
N MET A 227 2.99 -4.14 -0.71
CA MET A 227 1.66 -4.65 -0.35
C MET A 227 0.75 -4.76 -1.59
N ALA A 228 0.68 -3.71 -2.41
CA ALA A 228 -0.15 -3.71 -3.61
C ALA A 228 0.33 -4.75 -4.63
N ALA A 229 1.63 -4.89 -4.84
CA ALA A 229 2.18 -5.88 -5.76
C ALA A 229 1.88 -7.31 -5.32
N GLN A 230 2.03 -7.63 -4.02
CA GLN A 230 1.69 -8.97 -3.51
C GLN A 230 0.19 -9.26 -3.64
N ALA A 231 -0.67 -8.30 -3.30
CA ALA A 231 -2.11 -8.45 -3.48
C ALA A 231 -2.48 -8.69 -4.95
N VAL A 232 -1.92 -7.88 -5.86
CA VAL A 232 -2.19 -8.02 -7.29
C VAL A 232 -1.68 -9.35 -7.83
N GLN A 233 -0.51 -9.85 -7.38
CA GLN A 233 -0.03 -11.17 -7.77
C GLN A 233 -1.03 -12.28 -7.41
N VAL A 234 -1.55 -12.28 -6.17
CA VAL A 234 -2.53 -13.28 -5.75
C VAL A 234 -3.86 -13.13 -6.48
N TYR A 235 -4.28 -11.90 -6.78
CA TYR A 235 -5.45 -11.67 -7.63
C TYR A 235 -5.26 -12.28 -9.04
N MET A 236 -4.11 -12.07 -9.67
CA MET A 236 -3.83 -12.61 -11.01
C MET A 236 -3.91 -14.14 -11.03
N ASP A 237 -3.37 -14.80 -10.00
CA ASP A 237 -3.43 -16.25 -9.87
C ASP A 237 -4.88 -16.74 -9.66
N TYR A 238 -5.66 -16.01 -8.86
CA TYR A 238 -7.09 -16.27 -8.65
C TYR A 238 -7.90 -16.10 -9.94
N ASP A 239 -7.69 -15.03 -10.69
CA ASP A 239 -8.44 -14.71 -11.90
C ASP A 239 -8.23 -15.78 -12.99
N LEU A 240 -6.98 -16.21 -13.19
CA LEU A 240 -6.66 -17.35 -14.06
C LEU A 240 -7.38 -18.63 -13.63
N SER A 241 -7.42 -18.90 -12.32
CA SER A 241 -8.08 -20.10 -11.81
C SER A 241 -9.60 -20.04 -11.98
N GLN A 242 -10.21 -18.84 -12.01
CA GLN A 242 -11.64 -18.69 -12.27
C GLN A 242 -11.99 -18.87 -13.75
N ALA A 243 -11.07 -18.51 -14.64
CA ALA A 243 -11.26 -18.59 -16.09
C ALA A 243 -11.02 -20.00 -16.66
N GLU A 244 -10.33 -20.89 -15.92
CA GLU A 244 -9.90 -22.20 -16.41
C GLU A 244 -11.05 -23.03 -17.03
N GLY A 245 -10.87 -23.43 -18.29
CA GLY A 245 -11.80 -24.27 -19.03
C GLY A 245 -12.76 -23.50 -19.95
N ASN A 246 -12.68 -22.17 -20.01
CA ASN A 246 -13.38 -21.34 -20.99
C ASN A 246 -12.40 -20.44 -21.76
N GLU A 247 -12.22 -20.69 -23.06
CA GLU A 247 -11.27 -19.97 -23.92
C GLU A 247 -11.48 -18.45 -23.91
N ASP A 248 -12.74 -17.99 -23.91
CA ASP A 248 -13.04 -16.56 -23.91
C ASP A 248 -12.66 -15.91 -22.57
N ASP A 249 -13.00 -16.57 -21.45
CA ASP A 249 -12.68 -16.07 -20.11
C ASP A 249 -11.16 -16.10 -19.87
N GLU A 250 -10.46 -17.13 -20.37
CA GLU A 250 -9.00 -17.25 -20.29
C GLU A 250 -8.31 -16.12 -21.07
N ALA A 251 -8.80 -15.79 -22.26
CA ALA A 251 -8.28 -14.68 -23.05
C ALA A 251 -8.45 -13.34 -22.33
N ASP A 252 -9.59 -13.12 -21.68
CA ASP A 252 -9.86 -11.92 -20.90
C ASP A 252 -8.96 -11.84 -19.65
N ALA A 253 -8.84 -12.92 -18.88
CA ALA A 253 -7.94 -12.98 -17.73
C ALA A 253 -6.47 -12.72 -18.13
N HIS A 254 -6.01 -13.27 -19.25
CA HIS A 254 -4.67 -13.01 -19.76
C HIS A 254 -4.45 -11.54 -20.16
N ASN A 255 -5.46 -10.89 -20.77
CA ASN A 255 -5.40 -9.46 -21.10
C ASN A 255 -5.33 -8.59 -19.84
N ASP A 256 -6.09 -8.94 -18.82
CA ASP A 256 -6.15 -8.22 -17.55
C ASP A 256 -4.85 -8.37 -16.76
N ILE A 257 -4.26 -9.57 -16.74
CA ILE A 257 -2.94 -9.83 -16.16
C ILE A 257 -1.84 -9.05 -16.88
N ALA A 258 -1.86 -9.03 -18.21
CA ALA A 258 -0.90 -8.25 -18.99
C ALA A 258 -1.02 -6.75 -18.64
N MET A 259 -2.25 -6.25 -18.48
CA MET A 259 -2.52 -4.88 -18.05
C MET A 259 -1.97 -4.60 -16.64
N LEU A 260 -2.31 -5.44 -15.65
CA LEU A 260 -1.87 -5.28 -14.26
C LEU A 260 -0.34 -5.32 -14.14
N THR A 261 0.28 -6.28 -14.82
CA THR A 261 1.73 -6.44 -14.86
C THR A 261 2.40 -5.19 -15.44
N ALA A 262 1.91 -4.70 -16.58
CA ALA A 262 2.45 -3.50 -17.22
C ALA A 262 2.19 -2.22 -16.40
N VAL A 263 1.04 -2.11 -15.74
CA VAL A 263 0.68 -0.92 -14.95
C VAL A 263 1.53 -0.79 -13.68
N LEU A 264 1.86 -1.91 -13.03
CA LEU A 264 2.65 -1.93 -11.79
C LEU A 264 4.14 -2.24 -12.01
N HIS A 265 4.57 -2.40 -13.27
CA HIS A 265 5.94 -2.75 -13.66
C HIS A 265 6.41 -4.08 -13.05
N LEU A 266 5.53 -5.08 -13.03
CA LEU A 266 5.81 -6.42 -12.50
C LEU A 266 6.48 -7.33 -13.53
N ASP A 267 6.63 -6.91 -14.78
CA ASP A 267 7.34 -7.63 -15.84
C ASP A 267 8.86 -7.50 -15.73
N SER A 268 9.36 -6.50 -15.03
CA SER A 268 10.79 -6.30 -14.82
C SER A 268 11.42 -7.44 -13.99
N PRO A 269 12.60 -7.97 -14.36
CA PRO A 269 13.33 -8.93 -13.52
C PRO A 269 13.79 -8.31 -12.20
N ARG A 270 13.78 -6.98 -12.12
CA ARG A 270 14.01 -6.21 -10.90
C ARG A 270 12.67 -5.55 -10.53
N ASN A 271 11.61 -6.35 -10.37
CA ASN A 271 10.31 -5.90 -9.84
C ASN A 271 10.20 -6.11 -8.31
N VAL A 272 9.22 -5.48 -7.66
CA VAL A 272 9.21 -5.36 -6.20
C VAL A 272 9.06 -6.72 -5.54
N LEU A 273 8.34 -7.65 -6.19
CA LEU A 273 8.21 -9.03 -5.74
C LEU A 273 9.57 -9.73 -5.71
N SER A 274 10.39 -9.53 -6.76
CA SER A 274 11.75 -10.07 -6.84
C SER A 274 12.64 -9.50 -5.73
N ALA A 275 12.51 -8.21 -5.44
CA ALA A 275 13.23 -7.57 -4.34
C ALA A 275 12.84 -8.17 -2.98
N LEU A 276 11.54 -8.38 -2.73
CA LEU A 276 11.02 -8.99 -1.51
C LEU A 276 11.52 -10.43 -1.34
N SER A 277 11.55 -11.22 -2.42
CA SER A 277 12.08 -12.59 -2.39
C SER A 277 13.58 -12.67 -2.12
N SER A 278 14.35 -11.64 -2.50
CA SER A 278 15.81 -11.61 -2.30
C SER A 278 16.24 -11.27 -0.87
N CYS A 279 15.31 -10.77 -0.05
CA CYS A 279 15.57 -10.28 1.31
C CYS A 279 15.12 -11.26 2.41
N GLY A 280 14.69 -12.48 2.05
CA GLY A 280 14.38 -13.57 2.99
C GLY A 280 15.50 -14.59 3.05
#